data_AF-A0A4U6XMX6-F1
#
_entry.id   AF-A0A4U6XMX6-F1
#
_cell.length_a   1.000
_cell.length_b   1.000
_cell.length_c   1.000
_cell.angle_alpha   90.00
_cell.angle_beta   90.00
_cell.angle_gamma   90.00
#
_symmetry.space_group_name_H-M   'P 1'
#
loop_
_entity.id
_entity.type
_entity.pdbx_description
1 polymer ?
#
loop_
_entity_poly.entity_id
_entity_poly.type
_entity_poly.pdbx_seq_one_letter_code
_entity_poly.pdbx_strand_id
1 'polypeptide(L)'
;MEPATKILVVGATGRTGSATISALASLPCAPAAAILALTRSPSSPKAQSRVPHVVLSSVHRGGDEASWGNPTAVPHFTAKHRAELYLRDRTRGTATRWTILRPTGFLDNYGPPSSAGTLMGPLVAGLWATMPPGRTMQLVSARDIGLFAARALADGPGGEWAHRALGLAGDDISLTEADEVFRRVVGRAMPRTWAGVGTVVRWAFEDAGRSMEWFETEGYKADVGRLREMEPRLQTWETWLRESSGWVKGGTEDGE
;
A
#
# COMPACT_ATOMS: atom_id res chain seq x y z
N MET A 1 -31.94 15.87 -8.62
CA MET A 1 -30.59 16.00 -8.02
C MET A 1 -30.23 14.63 -7.46
N GLU A 2 -29.33 13.91 -8.13
CA GLU A 2 -28.84 12.60 -7.68
C GLU A 2 -28.26 12.73 -6.25
N PRO A 3 -28.55 11.81 -5.33
CA PRO A 3 -28.06 11.88 -3.96
C PRO A 3 -26.53 11.71 -3.91
N ALA A 4 -25.89 12.57 -3.13
CA ALA A 4 -24.46 12.53 -2.81
C ALA A 4 -24.01 11.14 -2.28
N THR A 5 -23.06 10.50 -2.97
CA THR A 5 -22.43 9.23 -2.55
C THR A 5 -21.66 9.42 -1.24
N LYS A 6 -21.98 8.69 -0.18
CA LYS A 6 -21.27 8.78 1.10
C LYS A 6 -20.14 7.75 1.15
N ILE A 7 -18.90 8.21 1.30
CA ILE A 7 -17.72 7.34 1.38
C ILE A 7 -17.17 7.37 2.80
N LEU A 8 -16.89 6.20 3.37
CA LEU A 8 -16.36 6.06 4.71
C LEU A 8 -14.93 5.53 4.67
N VAL A 9 -13.96 6.33 5.14
CA VAL A 9 -12.55 5.94 5.21
C VAL A 9 -12.16 5.70 6.67
N VAL A 10 -11.87 4.45 7.02
CA VAL A 10 -11.33 4.07 8.34
C VAL A 10 -9.80 4.18 8.31
N GLY A 11 -9.20 4.78 9.34
CA GLY A 11 -7.76 5.07 9.34
C GLY A 11 -7.38 6.26 8.43
N ALA A 12 -8.29 7.22 8.27
CA ALA A 12 -8.14 8.41 7.41
C ALA A 12 -6.85 9.22 7.64
N THR A 13 -6.31 9.21 8.86
CA THR A 13 -5.05 9.92 9.19
C THR A 13 -3.79 9.10 8.94
N GLY A 14 -3.92 7.80 8.61
CA GLY A 14 -2.80 6.96 8.21
C GLY A 14 -2.35 7.24 6.78
N ARG A 15 -1.16 6.75 6.39
CA ARG A 15 -0.58 6.95 5.05
C ARG A 15 -1.52 6.56 3.91
N THR A 16 -2.10 5.36 3.99
CA THR A 16 -3.04 4.86 2.96
C THR A 16 -4.40 5.58 2.99
N GLY A 17 -4.92 5.87 4.19
CA GLY A 17 -6.22 6.54 4.34
C GLY A 17 -6.19 7.97 3.82
N SER A 18 -5.15 8.73 4.15
CA SER A 18 -4.96 10.11 3.67
C SER A 18 -4.70 10.16 2.16
N ALA A 19 -3.86 9.27 1.62
CA ALA A 19 -3.65 9.15 0.18
C ALA A 19 -4.94 8.82 -0.58
N THR A 20 -5.79 7.95 -0.03
CA THR A 20 -7.11 7.64 -0.62
C THR A 20 -8.01 8.87 -0.65
N ILE A 21 -8.03 9.66 0.43
CA ILE A 21 -8.83 10.91 0.49
C ILE A 21 -8.34 11.93 -0.53
N SER A 22 -7.02 12.15 -0.62
CA SER A 22 -6.42 13.05 -1.61
C SER A 22 -6.71 12.60 -3.04
N ALA A 23 -6.61 11.30 -3.32
CA ALA A 23 -6.92 10.74 -4.63
C ALA A 23 -8.40 10.93 -4.99
N LEU A 24 -9.33 10.65 -4.07
CA LEU A 24 -10.77 10.88 -4.26
C LEU A 24 -11.08 12.34 -4.57
N ALA A 25 -10.44 13.29 -3.87
CA ALA A 25 -10.63 14.72 -4.09
C ALA A 25 -10.11 15.20 -5.46
N SER A 26 -9.19 14.46 -6.08
CA SER A 26 -8.60 14.80 -7.38
C SER A 26 -9.33 14.24 -8.60
N LEU A 27 -10.40 13.45 -8.39
CA LEU A 27 -11.14 12.83 -9.51
C LEU A 27 -11.96 13.88 -10.30
N PRO A 28 -11.99 13.84 -11.65
CA PRO A 28 -12.72 14.81 -12.48
C PRO A 28 -14.23 14.82 -12.22
N CYS A 29 -14.78 13.65 -11.92
CA CYS A 29 -16.15 13.44 -11.46
C CYS A 29 -16.12 13.00 -10.00
N ALA A 30 -15.35 13.68 -9.14
CA ALA A 30 -15.45 13.48 -7.71
C ALA A 30 -16.95 13.53 -7.38
N PRO A 31 -17.56 12.42 -6.91
CA PRO A 31 -18.94 12.49 -6.51
C PRO A 31 -19.03 13.64 -5.52
N ALA A 32 -20.17 14.33 -5.41
CA ALA A 32 -20.41 15.19 -4.26
C ALA A 32 -20.39 14.29 -3.01
N ALA A 33 -19.19 13.91 -2.57
CA ALA A 33 -18.97 12.74 -1.75
C ALA A 33 -18.73 13.27 -0.36
N ALA A 34 -19.73 13.13 0.50
CA ALA A 34 -19.50 13.36 1.91
C ALA A 34 -18.57 12.23 2.39
N ILE A 35 -17.28 12.56 2.56
CA ILE A 35 -16.31 11.69 3.21
C ILE A 35 -16.67 11.68 4.70
N LEU A 36 -17.22 10.57 5.16
CA LEU A 36 -17.59 10.36 6.55
C LEU A 36 -16.48 9.55 7.23
N ALA A 37 -16.21 9.82 8.50
CA ALA A 37 -15.30 9.05 9.34
C ALA A 37 -16.10 8.25 10.38
N LEU A 38 -15.60 7.08 10.79
CA LEU A 38 -16.40 6.08 11.52
C LEU A 38 -16.76 6.54 12.94
N THR A 39 -18.00 6.24 13.32
CA THR A 39 -18.64 6.54 14.61
C THR A 39 -18.42 5.40 15.61
N ARG A 40 -18.50 5.70 16.91
CA ARG A 40 -18.25 4.78 18.03
C ARG A 40 -19.40 3.78 18.32
N SER A 41 -20.49 3.78 17.55
CA SER A 41 -21.69 2.96 17.85
C SER A 41 -22.15 2.10 16.66
N PRO A 42 -21.67 0.85 16.56
CA PRO A 42 -21.98 -0.07 15.46
C PRO A 42 -23.45 -0.54 15.43
N SER A 43 -24.18 -0.39 16.53
CA SER A 43 -25.60 -0.75 16.64
C SER A 43 -26.58 0.32 16.14
N SER A 44 -26.10 1.50 15.74
CA SER A 44 -27.01 2.57 15.30
C SER A 44 -27.68 2.25 13.95
N PRO A 45 -28.94 2.67 13.70
CA PRO A 45 -29.61 2.48 12.41
C PRO A 45 -28.83 3.06 11.22
N LYS A 46 -28.05 4.13 11.44
CA LYS A 46 -27.15 4.74 10.44
C LYS A 46 -25.90 3.88 10.17
N ALA A 47 -25.43 3.10 11.14
CA ALA A 47 -24.35 2.13 10.97
C ALA A 47 -24.84 0.81 10.31
N GLN A 48 -26.15 0.53 10.39
CA GLN A 48 -26.80 -0.63 9.76
C GLN A 48 -27.29 -0.35 8.34
N SER A 49 -27.05 0.86 7.79
CA SER A 49 -27.36 1.13 6.39
C SER A 49 -26.57 0.19 5.48
N ARG A 50 -27.22 -0.38 4.45
CA ARG A 50 -26.58 -1.30 3.51
C ARG A 50 -25.38 -0.61 2.85
N VAL A 51 -24.17 -1.10 3.13
CA VAL A 51 -22.94 -0.68 2.46
C VAL A 51 -22.91 -1.37 1.09
N PRO A 52 -22.99 -0.63 -0.03
CA PRO A 52 -23.06 -1.24 -1.35
C PRO A 52 -21.70 -1.81 -1.78
N HIS A 53 -20.60 -1.18 -1.34
CA HIS A 53 -19.25 -1.59 -1.70
C HIS A 53 -18.25 -1.34 -0.58
N VAL A 54 -17.40 -2.32 -0.28
CA VAL A 54 -16.33 -2.24 0.73
C VAL A 54 -14.97 -2.36 0.06
N VAL A 55 -14.07 -1.39 0.25
CA VAL A 55 -12.67 -1.50 -0.17
C VAL A 55 -11.79 -1.76 1.06
N LEU A 56 -11.12 -2.92 1.08
CA LEU A 56 -10.28 -3.38 2.18
C LEU A 56 -8.79 -3.27 1.82
N SER A 57 -8.01 -2.56 2.64
CA SER A 57 -6.55 -2.57 2.57
C SER A 57 -5.98 -3.75 3.35
N SER A 58 -5.35 -4.69 2.64
CA SER A 58 -4.75 -5.90 3.19
C SER A 58 -3.23 -5.94 2.93
N VAL A 59 -2.69 -7.09 2.49
CA VAL A 59 -1.27 -7.32 2.19
C VAL A 59 -1.12 -8.42 1.14
N HIS A 60 -0.15 -8.30 0.23
CA HIS A 60 0.13 -9.32 -0.79
C HIS A 60 0.80 -10.56 -0.21
N ARG A 61 0.39 -11.76 -0.63
CA ARG A 61 0.90 -13.05 -0.11
C ARG A 61 1.11 -14.07 -1.23
N GLY A 62 2.01 -13.74 -2.18
CA GLY A 62 2.50 -14.71 -3.17
C GLY A 62 1.65 -14.86 -4.44
N GLY A 63 0.75 -13.92 -4.71
CA GLY A 63 -0.07 -13.84 -5.93
C GLY A 63 -1.55 -13.73 -5.59
N ASP A 64 -2.37 -13.27 -6.53
CA ASP A 64 -3.79 -12.99 -6.26
C ASP A 64 -4.58 -14.24 -5.84
N GLU A 65 -4.36 -15.36 -6.52
CA GLU A 65 -4.99 -16.63 -6.19
C GLU A 65 -4.37 -17.29 -4.95
N ALA A 66 -3.04 -17.38 -4.89
CA ALA A 66 -2.33 -18.01 -3.78
C ALA A 66 -2.61 -17.33 -2.43
N SER A 67 -2.84 -16.01 -2.43
CA SER A 67 -3.12 -15.22 -1.22
C SER A 67 -4.42 -15.62 -0.51
N TRP A 68 -5.33 -16.35 -1.16
CA TRP A 68 -6.54 -16.88 -0.51
C TRP A 68 -6.25 -18.10 0.38
N GLY A 69 -5.35 -18.98 -0.06
CA GLY A 69 -4.97 -20.20 0.64
C GLY A 69 -3.75 -20.05 1.55
N ASN A 70 -3.05 -18.92 1.49
CA ASN A 70 -1.85 -18.65 2.27
C ASN A 70 -2.11 -17.73 3.47
N PRO A 71 -2.32 -18.29 4.68
CA PRO A 71 -2.51 -17.50 5.90
C PRO A 71 -1.23 -16.81 6.41
N THR A 72 -0.06 -17.14 5.81
CA THR A 72 1.31 -16.73 6.16
C THR A 72 1.71 -16.97 7.63
N ALA A 73 3.00 -17.20 7.88
CA ALA A 73 3.54 -17.40 9.22
C ALA A 73 3.74 -16.08 10.00
N VAL A 74 3.47 -14.95 9.35
CA VAL A 74 3.61 -13.59 9.89
C VAL A 74 2.33 -13.16 10.63
N PRO A 75 2.33 -13.06 11.96
CA PRO A 75 1.13 -12.85 12.78
C PRO A 75 0.28 -11.64 12.39
N HIS A 76 0.91 -10.51 12.05
CA HIS A 76 0.19 -9.30 11.67
C HIS A 76 -0.43 -9.37 10.25
N PHE A 77 0.03 -10.30 9.40
CA PHE A 77 -0.61 -10.59 8.12
C PHE A 77 -1.76 -11.60 8.26
N THR A 78 -1.70 -12.51 9.23
CA THR A 78 -2.79 -13.45 9.52
C THR A 78 -4.10 -12.73 9.87
N ALA A 79 -4.03 -11.64 10.64
CA ALA A 79 -5.22 -10.84 10.96
C ALA A 79 -5.88 -10.25 9.70
N LYS A 80 -5.07 -9.80 8.74
CA LYS A 80 -5.55 -9.27 7.46
C LYS A 80 -6.15 -10.35 6.58
N HIS A 81 -5.52 -11.52 6.49
CA HIS A 81 -6.08 -12.68 5.79
C HIS A 81 -7.43 -13.11 6.35
N ARG A 82 -7.58 -13.18 7.69
CA ARG A 82 -8.86 -13.46 8.34
C ARG A 82 -9.93 -12.42 7.99
N ALA A 83 -9.56 -11.14 7.94
CA ALA A 83 -10.48 -10.07 7.52
C ALA A 83 -10.93 -10.22 6.06
N GLU A 84 -10.02 -10.61 5.15
CA GLU A 84 -10.35 -10.89 3.75
C GLU A 84 -11.37 -12.04 3.62
N LEU A 85 -11.10 -13.17 4.29
CA LEU A 85 -12.00 -14.33 4.27
C LEU A 85 -13.36 -13.98 4.87
N TYR A 86 -13.36 -13.27 6.00
CA TYR A 86 -14.58 -12.84 6.65
C TYR A 86 -15.42 -11.94 5.75
N LEU A 87 -14.81 -10.92 5.11
CA LEU A 87 -15.50 -10.02 4.19
C LEU A 87 -16.08 -10.79 3.00
N ARG A 88 -15.28 -11.66 2.36
CA ARG A 88 -15.71 -12.49 1.24
C ARG A 88 -16.91 -13.35 1.63
N ASP A 89 -16.79 -14.11 2.71
CA ASP A 89 -17.76 -15.15 3.05
C ASP A 89 -19.05 -14.57 3.63
N ARG A 90 -18.99 -13.46 4.38
CA ARG A 90 -20.19 -12.77 4.89
C ARG A 90 -20.97 -12.01 3.84
N THR A 91 -20.35 -11.67 2.71
CA THR A 91 -21.01 -10.96 1.62
C THR A 91 -21.50 -11.88 0.50
N ARG A 92 -21.15 -13.18 0.53
CA ARG A 92 -21.71 -14.19 -0.39
C ARG A 92 -23.24 -14.18 -0.30
N GLY A 93 -23.91 -14.09 -1.45
CA GLY A 93 -25.37 -14.05 -1.53
C GLY A 93 -26.00 -12.72 -1.11
N THR A 94 -25.21 -11.69 -0.81
CA THR A 94 -25.70 -10.34 -0.51
C THR A 94 -25.49 -9.40 -1.71
N ALA A 95 -26.12 -8.23 -1.67
CA ALA A 95 -25.86 -7.16 -2.64
C ALA A 95 -24.55 -6.39 -2.38
N THR A 96 -23.90 -6.61 -1.23
CA THR A 96 -22.64 -5.94 -0.89
C THR A 96 -21.50 -6.49 -1.75
N ARG A 97 -20.88 -5.59 -2.52
CA ARG A 97 -19.66 -5.88 -3.27
C ARG A 97 -18.45 -5.56 -2.40
N TRP A 98 -17.28 -6.05 -2.80
CA TRP A 98 -16.02 -5.70 -2.13
C TRP A 98 -14.85 -5.66 -3.12
N THR A 99 -13.82 -4.90 -2.77
CA THR A 99 -12.50 -4.92 -3.41
C THR A 99 -11.45 -5.09 -2.32
N ILE A 100 -10.47 -5.96 -2.52
CA ILE A 100 -9.37 -6.15 -1.59
C ILE A 100 -8.09 -5.69 -2.29
N LEU A 101 -7.44 -4.67 -1.74
CA LEU A 101 -6.17 -4.16 -2.20
C LEU A 101 -5.06 -4.76 -1.33
N ARG A 102 -4.12 -5.46 -1.97
CA ARG A 102 -3.03 -6.18 -1.31
C ARG A 102 -1.69 -5.50 -1.64
N PRO A 103 -1.29 -4.43 -0.96
CA PRO A 103 -0.01 -3.79 -1.21
C PRO A 103 1.18 -4.71 -0.89
N THR A 104 2.26 -4.51 -1.64
CA THR A 104 3.59 -5.07 -1.39
C THR A 104 4.38 -4.18 -0.40
N GLY A 105 5.72 -4.15 -0.49
CA GLY A 105 6.55 -3.30 0.36
C GLY A 105 6.32 -1.82 0.07
N PHE A 106 6.48 -0.95 1.06
CA PHE A 106 6.12 0.47 0.90
C PHE A 106 7.34 1.29 0.51
N LEU A 107 7.26 2.05 -0.59
CA LEU A 107 8.27 3.03 -0.98
C LEU A 107 8.47 4.09 0.12
N ASP A 108 7.38 4.50 0.76
CA ASP A 108 7.38 5.51 1.83
C ASP A 108 8.18 5.11 3.07
N ASN A 109 8.56 3.84 3.21
CA ASN A 109 9.45 3.41 4.28
C ASN A 109 10.90 3.89 4.07
N TYR A 110 11.28 4.28 2.85
CA TYR A 110 12.63 4.71 2.48
C TYR A 110 12.82 6.24 2.49
N GLY A 111 11.84 6.99 3.01
CA GLY A 111 11.90 8.45 3.10
C GLY A 111 13.05 8.96 3.99
N PRO A 112 13.35 10.28 3.92
CA PRO A 112 14.37 10.87 4.76
C PRO A 112 14.05 10.73 6.25
N PRO A 113 15.07 10.71 7.14
CA PRO A 113 14.88 10.52 8.58
C PRO A 113 13.85 11.47 9.22
N SER A 114 13.67 12.67 8.67
CA SER A 114 12.74 13.67 9.19
C SER A 114 11.26 13.45 8.85
N SER A 115 10.91 12.55 7.92
CA SER A 115 9.52 12.38 7.44
C SER A 115 8.75 11.20 8.05
N ALA A 116 9.44 10.26 8.70
CA ALA A 116 8.82 9.13 9.41
C ALA A 116 9.75 8.57 10.51
N GLY A 117 9.74 9.19 11.70
CA GLY A 117 10.39 8.62 12.89
C GLY A 117 11.85 8.21 12.70
N THR A 118 12.72 9.19 12.44
CA THR A 118 14.20 9.29 12.55
C THR A 118 15.14 8.14 12.14
N LEU A 119 14.75 6.87 11.97
CA LEU A 119 15.68 5.80 11.56
C LEU A 119 15.04 4.71 10.67
N MET A 120 13.76 4.79 10.32
CA MET A 120 13.07 3.72 9.58
C MET A 120 13.64 3.49 8.18
N GLY A 121 13.91 4.55 7.39
CA GLY A 121 14.49 4.41 6.05
C GLY A 121 15.85 3.70 6.03
N PRO A 122 16.85 4.21 6.79
CA PRO A 122 18.15 3.55 6.88
C PRO A 122 18.09 2.12 7.44
N LEU A 123 17.14 1.83 8.35
CA LEU A 123 16.95 0.49 8.91
C LEU A 123 16.39 -0.49 7.86
N VAL A 124 15.33 -0.10 7.15
CA VAL A 124 14.71 -0.97 6.13
C VAL A 124 15.66 -1.21 4.96
N ALA A 125 16.43 -0.19 4.54
CA ALA A 125 17.50 -0.37 3.57
C ALA A 125 18.64 -1.28 4.07
N GLY A 126 18.94 -1.25 5.38
CA GLY A 126 19.89 -2.16 6.02
C GLY A 126 19.40 -3.62 6.01
N LEU A 127 18.12 -3.84 6.31
CA LEU A 127 17.49 -5.17 6.24
C LEU A 127 17.44 -5.70 4.81
N TRP A 128 17.17 -4.84 3.81
CA TRP A 128 17.23 -5.28 2.40
C TRP A 128 18.63 -5.77 2.03
N ALA A 129 19.68 -5.15 2.57
CA ALA A 129 21.06 -5.57 2.33
C ALA A 129 21.42 -6.96 2.90
N THR A 130 20.58 -7.57 3.74
CA THR A 130 20.78 -8.96 4.19
C THR A 130 20.13 -9.99 3.26
N MET A 131 19.27 -9.57 2.32
CA MET A 131 18.65 -10.49 1.37
C MET A 131 19.68 -11.02 0.36
N PRO A 132 19.43 -12.20 -0.25
CA PRO A 132 20.31 -12.76 -1.28
C PRO A 132 20.63 -11.76 -2.41
N PRO A 133 21.89 -11.68 -2.88
CA PRO A 133 22.27 -10.82 -3.98
C PRO A 133 21.42 -11.07 -5.23
N GLY A 134 21.02 -9.99 -5.93
CA GLY A 134 20.19 -10.07 -7.13
C GLY A 134 18.70 -10.29 -6.89
N ARG A 135 18.27 -10.46 -5.63
CA ARG A 135 16.84 -10.54 -5.31
C ARG A 135 16.18 -9.17 -5.50
N THR A 136 15.15 -9.12 -6.33
CA THR A 136 14.30 -7.94 -6.49
C THR A 136 13.22 -7.90 -5.43
N MET A 137 12.75 -6.68 -5.12
CA MET A 137 11.64 -6.44 -4.21
C MET A 137 10.56 -5.62 -4.91
N GLN A 138 9.34 -6.11 -4.80
CA GLN A 138 8.17 -5.37 -5.28
C GLN A 138 7.76 -4.30 -4.28
N LEU A 139 7.65 -3.07 -4.75
CA LEU A 139 7.38 -1.89 -3.92
C LEU A 139 6.20 -1.09 -4.47
N VAL A 140 5.45 -0.42 -3.59
CA VAL A 140 4.32 0.45 -3.94
C VAL A 140 4.32 1.70 -3.07
N SER A 141 3.93 2.85 -3.63
CA SER A 141 3.78 4.09 -2.86
C SER A 141 2.40 4.15 -2.20
N ALA A 142 2.31 4.83 -1.04
CA ALA A 142 1.04 5.12 -0.39
C ALA A 142 0.11 5.92 -1.32
N ARG A 143 0.68 6.83 -2.11
CA ARG A 143 -0.02 7.59 -3.16
C ARG A 143 -0.74 6.65 -4.12
N ASP A 144 -0.03 5.66 -4.65
CA ASP A 144 -0.57 4.73 -5.64
C ASP A 144 -1.63 3.80 -5.06
N ILE A 145 -1.44 3.34 -3.81
CA ILE A 145 -2.51 2.61 -3.09
C ILE A 145 -3.77 3.49 -3.00
N GLY A 146 -3.61 4.79 -2.74
CA GLY A 146 -4.69 5.77 -2.72
C GLY A 146 -5.41 5.89 -4.06
N LEU A 147 -4.67 5.91 -5.19
CA LEU A 147 -5.26 5.94 -6.54
C LEU A 147 -6.13 4.71 -6.81
N PHE A 148 -5.62 3.52 -6.50
CA PHE A 148 -6.37 2.27 -6.64
C PHE A 148 -7.61 2.23 -5.73
N ALA A 149 -7.48 2.68 -4.48
CA ALA A 149 -8.60 2.74 -3.54
C ALA A 149 -9.68 3.73 -4.00
N ALA A 150 -9.28 4.90 -4.51
CA ALA A 150 -10.19 5.90 -5.03
C ALA A 150 -10.97 5.38 -6.25
N ARG A 151 -10.29 4.75 -7.21
CA ARG A 151 -10.94 4.10 -8.37
C ARG A 151 -11.88 2.99 -7.94
N ALA A 152 -11.45 2.13 -7.01
CA ALA A 152 -12.30 1.07 -6.49
C ALA A 152 -13.56 1.63 -5.82
N LEU A 153 -13.47 2.72 -5.07
CA LEU A 153 -14.63 3.36 -4.43
C LEU A 153 -15.55 4.08 -5.41
N ALA A 154 -14.98 4.73 -6.44
CA ALA A 154 -15.73 5.51 -7.42
C ALA A 154 -16.41 4.62 -8.47
N ASP A 155 -15.69 3.63 -9.01
CA ASP A 155 -16.12 2.82 -10.15
C ASP A 155 -16.68 1.45 -9.72
N GLY A 156 -16.48 1.06 -8.46
CA GLY A 156 -16.63 -0.33 -8.04
C GLY A 156 -17.99 -0.87 -7.62
N PRO A 157 -19.04 -0.08 -7.33
CA PRO A 157 -20.37 -0.65 -7.08
C PRO A 157 -20.99 -1.37 -8.29
N GLY A 158 -20.59 -1.02 -9.52
CA GLY A 158 -21.16 -1.56 -10.76
C GLY A 158 -20.16 -1.97 -11.85
N GLY A 159 -18.86 -1.85 -11.61
CA GLY A 159 -17.80 -2.11 -12.61
C GLY A 159 -16.83 -3.24 -12.23
N GLU A 160 -15.64 -3.19 -12.83
CA GLU A 160 -14.61 -4.25 -12.73
C GLU A 160 -13.95 -4.43 -11.35
N TRP A 161 -14.32 -3.60 -10.36
CA TRP A 161 -13.76 -3.70 -9.01
C TRP A 161 -14.59 -4.59 -8.08
N ALA A 162 -15.80 -4.97 -8.48
CA ALA A 162 -16.67 -5.82 -7.68
C ALA A 162 -16.07 -7.24 -7.51
N HIS A 163 -16.02 -7.69 -6.26
CA HIS A 163 -15.49 -9.00 -5.85
C HIS A 163 -14.06 -9.28 -6.31
N ARG A 164 -13.27 -8.22 -6.42
CA ARG A 164 -11.89 -8.30 -6.90
C ARG A 164 -10.90 -8.24 -5.75
N ALA A 165 -9.89 -9.10 -5.78
CA ALA A 165 -8.71 -8.98 -4.93
C ALA A 165 -7.49 -8.84 -5.83
N LEU A 166 -6.65 -7.82 -5.58
CA LEU A 166 -5.45 -7.59 -6.38
C LEU A 166 -4.24 -7.18 -5.55
N GLY A 167 -3.08 -7.71 -5.91
CA GLY A 167 -1.77 -7.24 -5.51
C GLY A 167 -1.47 -5.85 -6.05
N LEU A 168 -0.82 -5.01 -5.25
CA LEU A 168 -0.38 -3.68 -5.69
C LEU A 168 1.14 -3.55 -5.54
N ALA A 169 1.80 -3.35 -6.68
CA ALA A 169 3.20 -3.01 -6.82
C ALA A 169 3.35 -1.94 -7.93
N GLY A 170 4.12 -0.90 -7.66
CA GLY A 170 4.51 0.14 -8.60
C GLY A 170 5.91 -0.07 -9.19
N ASP A 171 6.74 -0.92 -8.57
CA ASP A 171 8.06 -1.29 -9.09
C ASP A 171 8.49 -2.69 -8.64
N ASP A 172 9.47 -3.25 -9.35
CA ASP A 172 10.16 -4.51 -9.01
C ASP A 172 11.66 -4.33 -9.28
N ILE A 173 12.43 -4.06 -8.23
CA ILE A 173 13.80 -3.55 -8.35
C ILE A 173 14.74 -4.27 -7.38
N SER A 174 16.00 -4.48 -7.76
CA SER A 174 17.04 -5.00 -6.88
C SER A 174 17.66 -3.93 -5.99
N LEU A 175 18.34 -4.33 -4.91
CA LEU A 175 19.03 -3.37 -4.04
C LEU A 175 20.12 -2.59 -4.79
N THR A 176 20.84 -3.25 -5.70
CA THR A 176 21.90 -2.64 -6.51
C THR A 176 21.33 -1.53 -7.38
N GLU A 177 20.27 -1.84 -8.14
CA GLU A 177 19.59 -0.86 -9.00
C GLU A 177 18.98 0.28 -8.16
N ALA A 178 18.38 -0.04 -7.01
CA ALA A 178 17.81 0.97 -6.12
C ALA A 178 18.87 1.96 -5.61
N ASP A 179 20.05 1.49 -5.23
CA ASP A 179 21.17 2.32 -4.77
C ASP A 179 21.82 3.12 -5.92
N GLU A 180 21.90 2.56 -7.13
CA GLU A 180 22.33 3.29 -8.33
C GLU A 180 21.37 4.43 -8.71
N VAL A 181 20.08 4.15 -8.75
CA VAL A 181 19.04 5.15 -9.00
C VAL A 181 19.07 6.21 -7.89
N PHE A 182 19.21 5.80 -6.63
CA PHE A 182 19.28 6.72 -5.51
C PHE A 182 20.49 7.66 -5.63
N ARG A 183 21.68 7.15 -5.99
CA ARG A 183 22.86 7.99 -6.28
C ARG A 183 22.61 8.98 -7.40
N ARG A 184 22.00 8.52 -8.50
CA ARG A 184 21.71 9.35 -9.67
C ARG A 184 20.71 10.47 -9.35
N VAL A 185 19.68 10.19 -8.56
CA VAL A 185 18.58 11.13 -8.27
C VAL A 185 18.88 12.04 -7.08
N VAL A 186 19.46 11.49 -6.01
CA VAL A 186 19.67 12.19 -4.73
C VAL A 186 21.12 12.71 -4.60
N GLY A 187 22.06 12.21 -5.41
CA GLY A 187 23.45 12.66 -5.41
C GLY A 187 24.34 12.02 -4.32
N ARG A 188 23.85 11.01 -3.60
CA ARG A 188 24.62 10.26 -2.57
C ARG A 188 24.19 8.80 -2.49
N ALA A 189 24.98 7.97 -1.84
CA ALA A 189 24.59 6.57 -1.59
C ALA A 189 23.35 6.49 -0.69
N MET A 190 22.52 5.46 -0.89
CA MET A 190 21.34 5.24 -0.07
C MET A 190 21.78 4.98 1.38
N PRO A 191 21.30 5.77 2.37
CA PRO A 191 21.67 5.59 3.76
C PRO A 191 21.25 4.20 4.28
N ARG A 192 22.15 3.54 4.98
CA ARG A 192 21.92 2.24 5.64
C ARG A 192 22.45 2.32 7.06
N THR A 193 21.69 1.84 8.04
CA THR A 193 22.14 1.81 9.44
C THR A 193 21.88 0.47 10.11
N TRP A 194 22.79 0.13 11.02
CA TRP A 194 22.66 -0.97 11.97
C TRP A 194 22.47 -0.46 13.42
N ALA A 195 22.42 0.85 13.62
CA ALA A 195 22.37 1.47 14.94
C ALA A 195 20.97 1.32 15.56
N GLY A 196 20.82 0.40 16.53
CA GLY A 196 19.57 0.13 17.27
C GLY A 196 19.15 -1.34 17.37
N VAL A 197 19.98 -2.27 16.89
CA VAL A 197 19.76 -3.72 16.88
C VAL A 197 19.91 -4.30 18.29
N GLY A 198 18.85 -4.25 19.10
CA GLY A 198 18.88 -4.86 20.43
C GLY A 198 17.56 -5.45 20.86
N THR A 199 16.51 -4.63 20.98
CA THR A 199 15.24 -5.04 21.60
C THR A 199 14.07 -4.93 20.63
N VAL A 200 13.98 -3.83 19.87
CA VAL A 200 12.98 -3.68 18.79
C VAL A 200 13.27 -4.62 17.63
N VAL A 201 14.54 -4.78 17.27
CA VAL A 201 15.00 -5.75 16.28
C VAL A 201 14.68 -7.17 16.73
N ARG A 202 14.83 -7.57 17.99
CA ARG A 202 14.50 -8.94 18.41
C ARG A 202 13.01 -9.27 18.27
N TRP A 203 12.14 -8.33 18.66
CA TRP A 203 10.68 -8.46 18.48
C TRP A 203 10.27 -8.40 17.00
N ALA A 204 10.88 -7.47 16.25
CA ALA A 204 10.69 -7.37 14.82
C ALA A 204 11.31 -8.54 14.05
N PHE A 205 12.34 -9.22 14.53
CA PHE A 205 13.04 -10.35 13.87
C PHE A 205 12.38 -11.70 14.13
N GLU A 206 11.57 -11.89 15.17
CA GLU A 206 10.71 -13.09 15.22
C GLU A 206 9.63 -13.02 14.14
N ASP A 207 9.02 -11.85 13.95
CA ASP A 207 8.10 -11.57 12.84
C ASP A 207 8.85 -11.43 11.50
N ALA A 208 10.02 -10.80 11.48
CA ALA A 208 10.79 -10.52 10.27
C ALA A 208 11.67 -11.68 9.84
N GLY A 209 12.04 -12.63 10.70
CA GLY A 209 12.72 -13.86 10.31
C GLY A 209 11.78 -14.74 9.51
N ARG A 210 10.53 -14.89 9.96
CA ARG A 210 9.47 -15.56 9.18
C ARG A 210 9.03 -14.75 7.96
N SER A 211 9.05 -13.42 8.05
CA SER A 211 8.81 -12.57 6.89
C SER A 211 9.94 -12.69 5.87
N MET A 212 11.20 -12.73 6.31
CA MET A 212 12.40 -12.89 5.46
C MET A 212 12.40 -14.27 4.81
N GLU A 213 12.16 -15.34 5.57
CA GLU A 213 12.01 -16.70 5.03
C GLU A 213 10.89 -16.74 3.97
N TRP A 214 9.74 -16.12 4.25
CA TRP A 214 8.66 -15.99 3.27
C TRP A 214 9.07 -15.14 2.04
N PHE A 215 9.82 -14.06 2.23
CA PHE A 215 10.34 -13.22 1.16
C PHE A 215 11.37 -13.96 0.28
N GLU A 216 12.23 -14.76 0.91
CA GLU A 216 13.26 -15.56 0.28
C GLU A 216 12.67 -16.71 -0.53
N THR A 217 11.64 -17.37 -0.01
CA THR A 217 11.05 -18.58 -0.63
C THR A 217 9.87 -18.29 -1.56
N GLU A 218 8.96 -17.38 -1.19
CA GLU A 218 7.75 -17.09 -1.95
C GLU A 218 7.76 -15.70 -2.59
N GLY A 219 8.07 -14.68 -1.78
CA GLY A 219 8.08 -13.27 -2.17
C GLY A 219 6.73 -12.73 -2.65
N TYR A 220 6.75 -11.46 -3.07
CA TYR A 220 5.64 -10.88 -3.80
C TYR A 220 5.65 -11.34 -5.27
N LYS A 221 4.45 -11.38 -5.87
CA LYS A 221 4.17 -11.82 -7.25
C LYS A 221 3.03 -10.99 -7.85
N ALA A 222 2.97 -9.71 -7.49
CA ALA A 222 2.02 -8.77 -8.08
C ALA A 222 2.42 -8.51 -9.53
N ASP A 223 1.44 -8.40 -10.41
CA ASP A 223 1.65 -8.17 -11.84
C ASP A 223 1.82 -6.67 -12.12
N VAL A 224 3.06 -6.19 -12.02
CA VAL A 224 3.40 -4.76 -12.21
C VAL A 224 3.02 -4.27 -13.61
N GLY A 225 3.15 -5.12 -14.63
CA GLY A 225 2.80 -4.78 -16.02
C GLY A 225 1.31 -4.45 -16.15
N ARG A 226 0.46 -5.37 -15.69
CA ARG A 226 -1.00 -5.16 -15.66
C ARG A 226 -1.40 -3.95 -14.82
N LEU A 227 -0.75 -3.74 -13.66
CA LEU A 227 -1.05 -2.59 -12.81
C LEU A 227 -0.72 -1.26 -13.51
N ARG A 228 0.36 -1.22 -14.29
CA ARG A 228 0.74 -0.03 -15.09
C ARG A 228 -0.27 0.25 -16.21
N GLU A 229 -0.80 -0.78 -16.86
CA GLU A 229 -1.87 -0.63 -17.85
C GLU A 229 -3.12 -0.03 -17.21
N MET A 230 -3.46 -0.46 -15.99
CA MET A 230 -4.59 0.09 -15.24
C MET A 230 -4.36 1.53 -14.78
N GLU A 231 -3.16 1.85 -14.29
CA GLU A 231 -2.77 3.18 -13.82
C GLU A 231 -1.37 3.53 -14.38
N PRO A 232 -1.29 4.24 -15.51
CA PRO A 232 -0.01 4.61 -16.11
C PRO A 232 0.86 5.51 -15.22
N ARG A 233 0.26 6.16 -14.20
CA ARG A 233 0.93 7.08 -13.27
C ARG A 233 1.51 6.39 -12.03
N LEU A 234 1.61 5.06 -12.01
CA LEU A 234 2.26 4.35 -10.90
C LEU A 234 3.71 4.77 -10.78
N GLN A 235 4.12 5.03 -9.55
CA GLN A 235 5.47 5.45 -9.26
C GLN A 235 6.41 4.25 -9.25
N THR A 236 7.44 4.33 -10.10
CA THR A 236 8.66 3.53 -9.92
C THR A 236 9.45 4.09 -8.74
N TRP A 237 10.50 3.38 -8.32
CA TRP A 237 11.48 3.86 -7.36
C TRP A 237 12.04 5.23 -7.73
N GLU A 238 12.41 5.43 -9.00
CA GLU A 238 12.91 6.71 -9.50
C GLU A 238 11.85 7.82 -9.44
N THR A 239 10.64 7.56 -9.94
CA THR A 239 9.54 8.54 -9.94
C THR A 239 9.19 8.94 -8.51
N TRP A 240 9.09 7.97 -7.59
CA TRP A 240 8.82 8.25 -6.18
C TRP A 240 9.94 9.10 -5.55
N LEU A 241 11.21 8.79 -5.82
CA LEU A 241 12.34 9.58 -5.33
C LEU A 241 12.24 11.06 -5.76
N ARG A 242 11.88 11.30 -7.02
CA ARG A 242 11.78 12.66 -7.60
C ARG A 242 10.55 13.42 -7.11
N GLU A 243 9.40 12.76 -6.98
CA GLU A 243 8.12 13.45 -6.83
C GLU A 243 7.53 13.41 -5.43
N SER A 244 7.85 12.40 -4.61
CA SER A 244 7.05 12.11 -3.40
C SER A 244 7.87 11.67 -2.19
N SER A 245 9.14 11.33 -2.38
CA SER A 245 9.98 10.80 -1.30
C SER A 245 10.40 11.84 -0.27
N GLY A 246 10.44 13.11 -0.65
CA GLY A 246 11.00 14.20 0.16
C GLY A 246 12.54 14.23 0.20
N TRP A 247 13.24 13.37 -0.54
CA TRP A 247 14.71 13.44 -0.67
C TRP A 247 15.18 14.56 -1.59
N VAL A 248 14.45 14.77 -2.69
CA VAL A 248 14.66 15.88 -3.60
C VAL A 248 13.61 16.93 -3.26
N LYS A 249 14.03 18.11 -2.81
CA LYS A 249 13.12 19.27 -2.78
C LYS A 249 12.87 19.64 -4.24
N GLY A 250 11.60 19.70 -4.65
CA GLY A 250 11.23 20.10 -6.00
C GLY A 250 12.06 21.30 -6.43
N GLY A 251 12.74 21.19 -7.57
CA GLY A 251 13.54 22.27 -8.10
C GLY A 251 12.66 23.51 -8.15
N THR A 252 13.13 24.59 -7.53
CA THR A 252 12.76 25.91 -8.01
C THR A 252 13.00 25.88 -9.52
N GLU A 253 11.95 26.12 -10.30
CA GLU A 253 12.13 26.62 -11.64
C GLU A 253 12.98 27.88 -11.49
N ASP A 254 14.28 27.77 -11.75
CA ASP A 254 15.16 28.91 -11.92
C ASP A 254 14.75 29.56 -13.25
N GLY A 255 13.70 30.37 -13.17
CA GLY A 255 13.24 31.26 -14.21
C GLY A 255 13.31 32.70 -13.71
N GLU A 256 14.47 33.33 -13.92
CA GLU A 256 14.61 34.73 -14.33
C GLU A 256 16.02 34.99 -14.90
#